data_AF-W1YCV1-F1
#
_entry.id   AF-W1YCV1-F1
#
_cell.length_a   1.000
_cell.length_b   1.000
_cell.length_c   1.000
_cell.angle_alpha   90.00
_cell.angle_beta   90.00
_cell.angle_gamma   90.00
#
_symmetry.space_group_name_H-M   'P 1'
#
loop_
_entity.id
_entity.type
_entity.pdbx_description
1 polymer ?
#
loop_
_entity_poly.entity_id
_entity_poly.type
_entity_poly.pdbx_seq_one_letter_code
_entity_poly.pdbx_strand_id
1 'polypeptide(L)' 'IAVPGKLTLMSDDLTNVTVKRELYEVERDGNTIEYDGMTMERVDRPTAECAAALDKAPLPTSLP' A
#
# COMPACT_ATOMS: atom_id res chain seq x y z
N ILE A 1 9.40 8.84 2.93
CA ILE A 1 9.07 9.16 1.52
C ILE A 1 7.77 8.45 1.16
N ALA A 2 6.84 9.07 0.44
CA ALA A 2 5.61 8.44 -0.02
C ALA A 2 5.72 8.15 -1.52
N VAL A 3 5.39 6.93 -1.95
CA VAL A 3 5.48 6.50 -3.35
C VAL A 3 4.13 5.93 -3.77
N PRO A 4 3.43 6.55 -4.74
CA PRO A 4 2.19 6.00 -5.26
C PRO A 4 2.41 4.65 -5.95
N GLY A 5 1.42 3.77 -5.85
CA GLY A 5 1.42 2.46 -6.50
C GLY A 5 0.02 1.99 -6.87
N LYS A 6 -0.06 0.85 -7.53
CA LYS A 6 -1.31 0.17 -7.90
C LYS A 6 -1.21 -1.30 -7.58
N LEU A 7 -2.33 -1.89 -7.15
CA LEU A 7 -2.42 -3.33 -6.98
C LEU A 7 -2.67 -4.02 -8.32
N THR A 8 -2.01 -5.15 -8.52
CA THR A 8 -2.28 -6.11 -9.59
C THR A 8 -2.26 -7.51 -9.02
N LEU A 9 -2.87 -8.45 -9.74
CA LEU A 9 -2.63 -9.87 -9.54
C LEU A 9 -1.52 -10.30 -10.52
N MET A 10 -0.47 -10.93 -10.01
CA MET A 10 0.62 -11.49 -10.81
C MET A 10 0.78 -12.96 -10.41
N SER A 11 0.40 -13.87 -11.31
CA SER A 11 0.41 -15.32 -11.02
C SER A 11 -0.40 -15.70 -9.76
N ASP A 12 -1.55 -15.05 -9.58
CA ASP A 12 -2.44 -15.16 -8.41
C ASP A 12 -1.94 -14.51 -7.10
N ASP A 13 -0.73 -13.92 -7.11
CA ASP A 13 -0.21 -13.15 -5.97
C ASP A 13 -0.61 -11.67 -6.07
N LEU A 14 -1.01 -11.08 -4.94
CA LEU A 14 -1.33 -9.66 -4.87
C LEU A 14 -0.03 -8.85 -4.82
N THR A 15 0.19 -7.98 -5.78
CA THR A 15 1.43 -7.21 -5.92
C THR A 15 1.15 -5.71 -6.01
N ASN A 16 1.85 -4.90 -5.21
CA ASN A 16 1.92 -3.47 -5.40
C ASN A 16 3.00 -3.12 -6.44
N VAL A 17 2.61 -2.41 -7.48
CA VAL A 17 3.51 -1.87 -8.50
C VAL A 17 3.65 -0.37 -8.28
N THR A 18 4.83 0.10 -7.89
CA THR A 18 5.07 1.53 -7.66
C THR A 18 5.19 2.29 -8.98
N VAL A 19 5.02 3.62 -8.95
CA VAL A 19 5.30 4.48 -10.12
C VAL A 19 6.76 4.41 -10.59
N LYS A 20 7.67 3.93 -9.74
CA LYS A 20 9.08 3.65 -10.09
C LYS A 20 9.29 2.27 -10.70
N ARG A 21 8.22 1.48 -10.88
CA ARG A 21 8.22 0.11 -11.41
C ARG A 21 8.91 -0.89 -10.47
N GLU A 22 8.89 -0.63 -9.17
CA GLU A 22 9.23 -1.62 -8.16
C GLU A 22 8.01 -2.52 -7.92
N LEU A 23 8.28 -3.80 -7.63
CA LEU A 23 7.28 -4.84 -7.42
C LEU A 23 7.40 -5.32 -5.97
N TYR A 24 6.32 -5.23 -5.22
CA TYR A 24 6.25 -5.69 -3.84
C TYR A 24 5.05 -6.60 -3.65
N GLU A 25 5.30 -7.86 -3.30
CA GLU A 25 4.25 -8.79 -2.92
C GLU A 25 3.56 -8.31 -1.64
N VAL A 26 2.25 -8.59 -1.56
CA VAL A 26 1.39 -8.22 -0.44
C VAL A 26 0.72 -9.50 0.06
N GLU A 27 1.26 -10.07 1.12
CA GLU A 27 0.62 -11.21 1.79
C GLU A 27 -0.20 -10.70 2.96
N ARG A 28 -1.43 -11.20 3.11
CA ARG A 28 -2.33 -10.77 4.19
C ARG A 28 -2.62 -11.92 5.15
N ASP A 29 -2.42 -11.65 6.44
CA ASP A 29 -2.86 -12.52 7.54
C ASP A 29 -3.76 -11.74 8.50
N GLY A 30 -5.07 -11.92 8.38
CA GLY A 30 -6.05 -11.23 9.22
C GLY A 30 -5.97 -9.69 9.16
N ASN A 31 -5.37 -9.11 10.20
CA ASN A 31 -5.18 -7.65 10.37
C ASN A 31 -3.75 -7.18 10.06
N THR A 32 -2.83 -8.08 9.76
CA THR A 32 -1.47 -7.73 9.32
C THR A 32 -1.28 -8.02 7.84
N ILE A 33 -0.27 -7.36 7.27
CA ILE A 33 0.27 -7.70 5.96
C ILE A 33 1.79 -7.82 6.04
N GLU A 34 2.36 -8.71 5.25
CA GLU A 34 3.79 -8.68 4.92
C GLU A 34 3.97 -7.87 3.64
N TYR A 35 4.85 -6.87 3.71
CA TYR A 35 5.09 -5.91 2.64
C TYR A 35 6.52 -5.40 2.70
N ASP A 36 7.29 -5.59 1.63
CA ASP A 36 8.70 -5.13 1.53
C ASP A 36 9.57 -5.61 2.72
N GLY A 37 9.39 -6.88 3.12
CA GLY A 37 10.10 -7.47 4.27
C GLY A 37 9.69 -6.90 5.64
N MET A 38 8.64 -6.08 5.70
CA MET A 38 8.08 -5.53 6.93
C MET A 38 6.71 -6.14 7.21
N THR A 39 6.38 -6.31 8.49
CA THR A 39 5.01 -6.62 8.92
C THR A 39 4.30 -5.31 9.26
N MET A 40 3.22 -5.00 8.54
CA MET A 40 2.39 -3.83 8.79
C MET A 40 1.06 -4.25 9.41
N GLU A 41 0.51 -3.43 10.31
CA GLU A 41 -0.78 -3.67 10.96
C GLU A 41 -1.85 -2.71 10.42
N ARG A 42 -3.10 -3.19 10.36
CA ARG A 42 -4.27 -2.37 10.06
C ARG A 42 -4.48 -1.33 11.15
N VAL A 43 -4.53 -0.07 10.77
CA VAL A 43 -4.86 1.06 11.64
C VAL A 43 -6.07 1.82 11.10
N ASP A 44 -6.81 2.49 11.98
CA ASP A 44 -7.97 3.31 11.59
C ASP A 44 -7.55 4.56 10.80
N ARG A 45 -6.36 5.12 11.10
CA ARG A 45 -5.84 6.33 10.45
C ARG A 45 -4.31 6.27 10.31
N PRO A 46 -3.75 6.72 9.17
CA PRO A 46 -2.31 6.86 9.00
C PRO A 46 -1.77 8.04 9.83
N THR A 47 -0.43 8.18 9.90
CA THR A 47 0.19 9.35 10.55
C THR A 47 -0.19 10.66 9.85
N ALA A 48 -0.04 11.78 10.54
CA ALA A 48 -0.38 13.10 10.00
C ALA A 48 0.38 13.41 8.70
N GLU A 49 1.65 12.99 8.61
CA GLU A 49 2.50 13.18 7.44
C GLU A 49 2.02 12.33 6.26
N CYS A 50 1.59 11.09 6.52
CA CYS A 50 1.04 10.20 5.49
C CYS A 50 -0.33 10.68 5.00
N ALA A 51 -1.19 11.17 5.89
CA ALA A 51 -2.46 11.79 5.52
C ALA A 51 -2.25 13.03 4.62
N ALA A 52 -1.35 13.92 5.01
CA ALA A 52 -1.00 15.09 4.21
C ALA A 52 -0.38 14.73 2.84
N ALA A 53 0.30 13.59 2.74
CA ALA A 53 0.80 13.08 1.45
C ALA A 53 -0.34 12.56 0.57
N LEU A 54 -1.32 11.87 1.15
CA LEU A 54 -2.53 11.41 0.45
C LEU A 54 -3.38 12.57 -0.05
N ASP A 55 -3.50 13.66 0.71
CA ASP A 55 -4.25 14.85 0.27
C ASP A 55 -3.64 15.49 -0.99
N LYS A 56 -2.31 15.44 -1.13
CA LYS A 56 -1.60 15.99 -2.31
C LYS A 56 -1.67 15.07 -3.52
N ALA A 57 -1.78 13.77 -3.27
CA ALA A 57 -1.82 12.73 -4.30
C ALA A 57 -2.95 11.74 -3.95
N PRO A 58 -4.22 12.16 -4.14
CA PRO A 58 -5.37 11.37 -3.73
C PRO A 58 -5.45 10.05 -4.47
N LEU A 59 -5.93 9.04 -3.76
CA LEU A 59 -6.14 7.72 -4.34
C LEU A 59 -7.28 7.78 -5.37
N PRO A 60 -7.19 7.03 -6.49
CA PRO A 60 -8.26 6.95 -7.48
C PRO A 60 -9.57 6.40 -6.90
N THR A 61 -9.47 5.61 -5.84
CA THR A 61 -10.58 4.98 -5.13
C THR A 61 -10.59 5.46 -3.68
N SER A 62 -11.78 5.74 -3.14
CA SER A 62 -11.93 6.05 -1.72
C SER A 62 -11.45 4.88 -0.86
N LEU A 63 -10.78 5.18 0.26
CA LEU A 63 -10.46 4.18 1.26
C LEU A 63 -11.76 3.65 1.90
N PRO A 64 -11.86 2.34 2.16
CA PRO A 64 -13.01 1.73 2.83
C PRO A 64 -13.15 2.18 4.29
#